data_AF-A0A9D8PZI6-F1
#
_entry.id   AF-A0A9D8PZI6-F1
#
_cell.length_a   1.000
_cell.length_b   1.000
_cell.length_c   1.000
_cell.angle_alpha   90.00
_cell.angle_beta   90.00
_cell.angle_gamma   90.00
#
_symmetry.space_group_name_H-M   'P 1'
#
loop_
_entity.id
_entity.type
_entity.pdbx_description
1 polymer ?
#
loop_
_entity_poly.entity_id
_entity_poly.type
_entity_poly.pdbx_seq_one_letter_code
_entity_poly.pdbx_strand_id
1 'polypeptide(L)'
;DNWAIMLRPWYRIPEKAKDDNNPDIEDYTGRGDATLVYNRNGHEFSVTARHSLRSGDRPHGSVQLDYGCPLSRLLRGHVQVFDGYGESMFDYNHRATYIGVGISLLEWF
;
A
#
# COMPACT_ATOMS: atom_id res chain seq x y z
N ASP A 1 -21.84 -1.66 11.60
CA ASP A 1 -20.47 -1.12 11.59
C ASP A 1 -19.84 -1.39 10.25
N ASN A 2 -19.30 -0.33 9.63
CA ASN A 2 -18.89 -0.31 8.21
C ASN A 2 -17.40 0.00 8.04
N TRP A 3 -16.65 -0.02 9.13
CA TRP A 3 -15.24 0.37 9.17
C TRP A 3 -14.38 -0.82 9.59
N ALA A 4 -13.20 -0.94 9.00
CA ALA A 4 -12.16 -1.85 9.44
C ALA A 4 -10.82 -1.13 9.50
N ILE A 5 -10.00 -1.47 10.48
CA ILE A 5 -8.64 -0.96 10.63
C ILE A 5 -7.70 -2.15 10.72
N MET A 6 -6.60 -2.09 10.00
CA MET A 6 -5.53 -3.07 10.04
C MET A 6 -4.21 -2.36 10.25
N LEU A 7 -3.40 -2.85 11.18
CA LEU A 7 -2.03 -2.40 11.42
C LEU A 7 -1.10 -3.58 11.16
N ARG A 8 -0.11 -3.42 10.30
CA ARG A 8 0.86 -4.47 9.98
C ARG A 8 2.28 -3.95 10.20
N PRO A 9 2.89 -4.24 11.35
CA PRO A 9 4.34 -4.08 11.51
C PRO A 9 5.07 -5.26 10.89
N TRP A 10 6.29 -5.05 10.39
CA TRP A 10 7.19 -6.13 9.97
C TRP A 10 8.64 -5.81 10.32
N TYR A 11 9.45 -6.86 10.35
CA TYR A 11 10.89 -6.78 10.58
C TYR A 11 11.63 -7.53 9.49
N ARG A 12 12.59 -6.87 8.85
CA ARG A 12 13.44 -7.49 7.83
C ARG A 12 14.45 -8.41 8.51
N ILE A 13 14.53 -9.66 8.05
CA ILE A 13 15.56 -10.60 8.52
C ILE A 13 16.90 -10.21 7.87
N PRO A 14 17.98 -10.02 8.65
CA PRO A 14 19.27 -9.64 8.09
C PRO A 14 19.86 -10.69 7.16
N GLU A 15 20.44 -10.24 6.05
CA GLU A 15 21.11 -11.07 5.05
C GLU A 15 22.61 -10.75 5.00
N LYS A 16 23.41 -11.65 4.44
CA LYS A 16 24.84 -11.38 4.23
C LYS A 16 24.98 -10.34 3.12
N ALA A 17 25.81 -9.32 3.32
CA ALA A 17 25.98 -8.22 2.37
C ALA A 17 26.32 -8.65 0.92
N LYS A 18 26.98 -9.80 0.74
CA LYS A 18 27.32 -10.35 -0.59
C LYS A 18 26.11 -10.90 -1.35
N ASP A 19 25.03 -11.22 -0.63
CA ASP A 19 23.80 -11.84 -1.14
C ASP A 19 22.62 -10.84 -1.06
N ASP A 20 22.84 -9.63 -0.54
CA ASP A 20 21.81 -8.62 -0.31
C ASP A 20 21.67 -7.68 -1.52
N ASN A 21 20.61 -7.88 -2.30
CA ASN A 21 20.37 -7.10 -3.50
C ASN A 21 19.85 -5.68 -3.24
N ASN A 22 19.19 -5.45 -2.10
CA ASN A 22 18.55 -4.17 -1.75
C ASN A 22 18.79 -3.84 -0.27
N PRO A 23 20.02 -3.53 0.13
CA PRO A 23 20.41 -3.40 1.55
C PRO A 23 19.65 -2.29 2.30
N ASP A 24 19.19 -1.28 1.59
CA ASP A 24 18.47 -0.10 2.08
C ASP A 24 16.94 -0.17 1.87
N ILE A 25 16.38 -1.32 1.45
CA ILE A 25 14.94 -1.44 1.16
C ILE A 25 14.03 -1.09 2.35
N GLU A 26 14.45 -1.39 3.58
CA GLU A 26 13.71 -1.06 4.80
C GLU A 26 13.65 0.44 5.09
N ASP A 27 14.50 1.24 4.45
CA ASP A 27 14.43 2.70 4.56
C ASP A 27 13.37 3.30 3.63
N TYR A 28 12.88 2.57 2.63
CA TYR A 28 11.88 3.04 1.65
C TYR A 28 10.53 2.33 1.79
N THR A 29 10.51 1.00 1.70
CA THR A 29 9.31 0.18 1.93
C THR A 29 8.89 0.27 3.38
N GLY A 30 9.84 0.53 4.27
CA GLY A 30 9.58 0.85 5.66
C GLY A 30 9.40 -0.34 6.57
N ARG A 31 8.73 -0.12 7.71
CA ARG A 31 8.65 -1.09 8.83
C ARG A 31 7.22 -1.35 9.31
N GLY A 32 6.25 -0.68 8.69
CA GLY A 32 4.85 -0.93 8.94
C GLY A 32 3.94 -0.17 8.00
N ASP A 33 2.71 -0.65 7.90
CA ASP A 33 1.60 0.06 7.30
C ASP A 33 0.33 -0.01 8.14
N ALA A 34 -0.55 0.94 7.88
CA ALA A 34 -1.87 1.06 8.45
C ALA A 34 -2.88 1.18 7.32
N THR A 35 -3.91 0.33 7.34
CA THR A 35 -5.01 0.36 6.38
C THR A 35 -6.30 0.67 7.11
N LEU A 36 -7.04 1.67 6.61
CA LEU A 36 -8.41 1.99 7.01
C LEU A 36 -9.33 1.67 5.85
N VAL A 37 -10.36 0.86 6.10
CA VAL A 37 -11.38 0.48 5.11
C VAL A 37 -12.73 0.97 5.59
N TYR A 38 -13.52 1.50 4.66
CA TYR A 38 -14.92 1.86 4.86
C TYR A 38 -15.77 1.27 3.75
N ASN A 39 -16.76 0.46 4.10
CA ASN A 39 -17.66 -0.17 3.15
C ASN A 39 -19.11 0.30 3.37
N ARG A 40 -19.79 0.77 2.32
CA ARG A 40 -21.20 1.13 2.39
C ARG A 40 -21.91 0.81 1.08
N ASN A 41 -22.96 -0.02 1.16
CA ASN A 41 -23.81 -0.39 0.02
C ASN A 41 -23.01 -0.96 -1.17
N GLY A 42 -21.96 -1.73 -0.89
CA GLY A 42 -21.08 -2.31 -1.91
C GLY A 42 -20.04 -1.34 -2.49
N HIS A 43 -20.01 -0.07 -2.05
CA HIS A 43 -18.88 0.83 -2.28
C HIS A 43 -17.85 0.65 -1.18
N GLU A 44 -16.60 0.48 -1.58
CA GLU A 44 -15.48 0.33 -0.67
C GLU A 44 -14.50 1.48 -0.87
N PHE A 45 -14.09 2.10 0.22
CA PHE A 45 -13.01 3.08 0.24
C PHE A 45 -11.94 2.55 1.16
N SER A 46 -10.69 2.52 0.69
CA SER A 46 -9.57 2.18 1.55
C SER A 46 -8.43 3.19 1.43
N VAL A 47 -7.75 3.38 2.54
CA VAL A 47 -6.56 4.20 2.65
C VAL A 47 -5.49 3.36 3.31
N THR A 48 -4.39 3.13 2.61
CA THR A 48 -3.21 2.45 3.16
C THR A 48 -2.06 3.45 3.26
N ALA A 49 -1.57 3.68 4.46
CA ALA A 49 -0.40 4.51 4.71
C ALA A 49 0.75 3.63 5.20
N ARG A 50 1.90 3.72 4.53
CA ARG A 50 3.12 2.99 4.83
C ARG A 50 4.22 3.96 5.24
N HIS A 51 4.99 3.60 6.26
CA HIS A 51 6.05 4.48 6.76
C HIS A 51 7.30 3.72 7.18
N SER A 52 8.46 4.34 6.97
CA SER A 52 9.76 3.81 7.37
C SER A 52 10.01 3.77 8.87
N LEU A 53 9.22 4.54 9.63
CA LEU A 53 9.36 4.70 11.09
C LEU A 53 10.78 5.13 11.51
N ARG A 54 11.56 5.71 10.58
CA ARG A 54 12.81 6.42 10.90
C ARG A 54 12.49 7.88 11.22
N SER A 55 13.20 8.42 12.21
CA SER A 55 13.20 9.83 12.55
C SER A 55 14.44 10.52 11.99
N GLY A 56 14.40 11.85 11.84
CA GLY A 56 15.49 12.65 11.26
C GLY A 56 15.25 12.98 9.79
N ASP A 57 16.31 13.09 8.99
CA ASP A 57 16.27 13.67 7.64
C ASP A 57 15.90 12.67 6.51
N ARG A 58 15.49 11.44 6.86
CA ARG A 58 15.14 10.39 5.88
C ARG A 58 13.81 9.68 6.15
N PRO A 59 12.70 10.39 6.41
CA PRO A 59 11.39 9.76 6.49
C PRO A 59 10.88 9.45 5.08
N HIS A 60 10.91 8.17 4.70
CA HIS A 60 10.20 7.70 3.50
C HIS A 60 8.92 6.97 3.88
N GLY A 61 7.98 6.96 2.94
CA GLY A 61 6.70 6.28 3.06
C GLY A 61 5.91 6.39 1.77
N SER A 62 4.70 5.86 1.82
CA SER A 62 3.74 5.96 0.73
C SER A 62 2.32 5.97 1.26
N VAL A 63 1.43 6.50 0.43
CA VAL A 63 -0.01 6.48 0.67
C VAL A 63 -0.68 5.93 -0.58
N GLN A 64 -1.61 5.01 -0.36
CA GLN A 64 -2.47 4.46 -1.38
C GLN A 64 -3.92 4.71 -1.02
N LEU A 65 -4.69 5.19 -2.00
CA LEU A 65 -6.13 5.39 -1.93
C LEU A 65 -6.78 4.46 -2.94
N ASP A 66 -7.72 3.66 -2.48
CA ASP A 66 -8.48 2.75 -3.32
C ASP A 66 -9.96 3.02 -3.16
N TYR A 67 -10.66 3.07 -4.29
CA TYR A 67 -12.10 3.17 -4.34
C TYR A 67 -12.67 2.06 -5.22
N GLY A 68 -13.47 1.19 -4.63
CA GLY A 68 -14.24 0.15 -5.29
C GLY A 68 -15.72 0.54 -5.40
N CYS A 69 -16.33 0.30 -6.56
CA CYS A 69 -17.77 0.46 -6.76
C CYS A 69 -18.40 -0.77 -7.42
N PRO A 70 -19.66 -1.12 -7.07
CA PRO A 70 -20.34 -2.24 -7.67
C PRO A 70 -20.83 -1.84 -9.08
N LEU A 71 -20.38 -2.56 -10.11
CA LEU A 71 -20.85 -2.39 -11.49
C LEU A 71 -21.95 -3.40 -11.83
N SER A 72 -21.82 -4.62 -11.33
CA SER A 72 -22.79 -5.71 -11.49
C SER A 72 -22.67 -6.69 -10.31
N ARG A 73 -23.44 -7.78 -10.31
CA ARG A 73 -23.43 -8.79 -9.23
C ARG A 73 -22.05 -9.42 -8.99
N LEU A 74 -21.22 -9.48 -10.03
CA LEU A 74 -19.89 -10.11 -10.02
C LEU A 74 -18.78 -9.17 -10.49
N LEU A 75 -19.11 -7.94 -10.90
CA LEU A 75 -18.14 -7.01 -11.47
C LEU A 75 -18.07 -5.77 -10.61
N ARG A 76 -16.84 -5.38 -10.28
CA ARG A 76 -16.56 -4.17 -9.53
C ARG A 76 -15.60 -3.31 -10.33
N GLY A 77 -15.83 -2.01 -10.32
CA GLY A 77 -14.88 -1.03 -10.81
C GLY A 77 -13.96 -0.63 -9.67
N HIS A 78 -12.69 -0.37 -9.98
CA HIS A 78 -11.77 0.18 -9.00
C HIS A 78 -10.99 1.36 -9.57
N VAL A 79 -10.72 2.32 -8.70
CA VAL A 79 -9.80 3.43 -8.93
C VAL A 79 -8.76 3.39 -7.82
N GLN A 80 -7.49 3.39 -8.20
CA GLN A 80 -6.36 3.36 -7.29
C GLN A 80 -5.46 4.56 -7.54
N VAL A 81 -5.06 5.24 -6.47
CA VAL A 81 -4.08 6.33 -6.50
C VAL A 81 -3.00 6.03 -5.50
N PHE A 82 -1.76 5.94 -5.95
CA PHE A 82 -0.59 5.73 -5.12
C PHE A 82 0.33 6.95 -5.21
N ASP A 83 0.86 7.40 -4.08
CA ASP A 83 1.96 8.38 -4.01
C ASP A 83 3.01 7.93 -3.00
N GLY A 84 4.27 7.88 -3.42
CA GLY A 84 5.39 7.66 -2.52
C GLY A 84 6.44 6.70 -3.06
N TYR A 85 7.13 6.03 -2.13
CA TYR A 85 8.20 5.08 -2.41
C TYR A 85 7.73 3.62 -2.27
N GLY A 86 8.46 2.68 -2.88
CA GLY A 86 8.20 1.26 -2.66
C GLY A 86 6.90 0.75 -3.26
N GLU A 87 6.46 1.32 -4.39
CA GLU A 87 5.34 0.78 -5.17
C GLU A 87 5.69 -0.61 -5.73
N SER A 88 6.88 -0.72 -6.31
CA SER A 88 7.44 -1.95 -6.86
C SER A 88 8.77 -2.28 -6.18
N MET A 89 9.11 -3.57 -6.16
CA MET A 89 10.44 -4.02 -5.72
C MET A 89 11.56 -3.57 -6.65
N PHE A 90 11.27 -3.29 -7.92
CA PHE A 90 12.27 -2.83 -8.88
C PHE A 90 12.64 -1.36 -8.64
N ASP A 91 11.64 -0.51 -8.39
CA ASP A 91 11.79 0.95 -8.22
C ASP A 91 11.51 1.38 -6.76
N TYR A 92 11.97 0.60 -5.78
CA TYR A 92 11.61 0.83 -4.38
C TYR A 92 12.13 2.17 -3.84
N ASN A 93 13.28 2.63 -4.35
CA ASN A 93 13.94 3.87 -3.95
C ASN A 93 13.51 5.10 -4.79
N HIS A 94 12.56 4.93 -5.71
CA HIS A 94 12.03 6.01 -6.52
C HIS A 94 10.68 6.50 -5.97
N ARG A 95 10.51 7.82 -5.91
CA ARG A 95 9.21 8.41 -5.57
C ARG A 95 8.41 8.63 -6.83
N ALA A 96 7.23 8.03 -6.90
CA ALA A 96 6.33 8.20 -8.02
C ALA A 96 4.87 8.31 -7.56
N THR A 97 4.06 8.89 -8.44
CA THR A 97 2.61 8.94 -8.29
C THR A 97 1.99 8.12 -9.41
N TYR A 98 1.16 7.14 -9.07
CA TYR A 98 0.46 6.30 -10.02
C TYR A 98 -1.04 6.44 -9.85
N ILE A 99 -1.76 6.46 -10.98
CA ILE A 99 -3.22 6.49 -11.01
C ILE A 99 -3.66 5.34 -11.92
N GLY A 100 -4.44 4.42 -11.36
CA GLY A 100 -4.97 3.26 -12.04
C GLY A 100 -6.48 3.24 -12.01
N VAL A 101 -7.09 2.76 -13.11
CA VAL A 101 -8.51 2.48 -13.20
C VAL A 101 -8.67 1.09 -13.80
N GLY A 102 -9.52 0.26 -13.22
CA GLY A 102 -9.71 -1.09 -13.69
C GLY A 102 -11.01 -1.73 -13.22
N ILE A 103 -11.11 -3.03 -13.47
CA ILE A 103 -12.23 -3.88 -13.08
C ILE A 103 -11.73 -5.10 -12.32
N SER A 104 -12.51 -5.58 -11.35
CA SER A 104 -12.23 -6.80 -10.59
C SER A 104 -13.47 -7.69 -10.51
N LEU A 105 -13.24 -9.00 -10.35
CA LEU A 105 -14.29 -10.04 -10.28
C LEU A 105 -14.65 -10.43 -8.84
N LEU A 106 -13.81 -10.09 -7.85
CA LEU A 106 -13.98 -10.40 -6.42
C LEU A 106 -13.39 -9.26 -5.58
N GLU A 107 -14.07 -8.90 -4.49
CA GLU A 107 -13.50 -8.09 -3.40
C GLU A 107 -12.71 -9.02 -2.45
N TRP A 108 -11.71 -8.48 -1.75
CA TRP A 108 -10.97 -9.21 -0.70
C TRP A 108 -11.83 -9.46 0.55
N PHE A 109 -12.98 -8.79 0.66
CA PHE A 109 -13.92 -8.84 1.78
C PHE A 109 -15.36 -9.06 1.32
#